data_AF-A0A9W6ZZR3-F1
#
_entry.id   AF-A0A9W6ZZR3-F1
#
_cell.length_a   1.000
_cell.length_b   1.000
_cell.length_c   1.000
_cell.angle_alpha   90.00
_cell.angle_beta   90.00
_cell.angle_gamma   90.00
#
_symmetry.space_group_name_H-M   'P 1'
#
loop_
_entity.id
_entity.type
_entity.pdbx_description
1 polymer ?
#
loop_
_entity_poly.entity_id
_entity_poly.type
_entity_poly.pdbx_seq_one_letter_code
_entity_poly.pdbx_strand_id
1 'polypeptide(L)'
;MAIHGGPSPSPFWQPDKSSVSQVAFAALIKFALVLGIVSYQQIFTTDEHRAGACLAALGFIVIETTWTTIAKEDPATGNVSLTLKPEKFGHSSFAQFWSNVIWTPMTLHGYRSLVANSWLRVALFPLNIWWLEIVEGYILMFIFGRNVAWEYRGRLAYFHGNITLQYYLPWAFLGGVVQLAWAPVIDPLIFLFAEKKAVNIVLPVAAALTLIFAPKMNLKAIFNVLKDTGGAEAWVVVEDEWEKKLGPFRGTSEHPEEDLLEGQIKVTGEEKRQETCCEKVSEQEVCLSREGKAQAALKCEGDAFAKYPEEEEVKSRSGEIQK
;
A
#
# COMPACT_ATOMS: atom_id res chain seq x y z
N MET A 1 3.07 -2.30 -8.00
CA MET A 1 4.53 -2.35 -7.81
C MET A 1 5.04 -1.06 -7.16
N ALA A 2 5.18 -1.03 -5.84
CA ALA A 2 5.77 0.12 -5.15
C ALA A 2 7.21 -0.13 -4.74
N ILE A 3 8.04 0.90 -4.82
CA ILE A 3 9.49 0.74 -4.67
C ILE A 3 9.94 1.28 -3.32
N HIS A 4 9.47 2.45 -2.88
CA HIS A 4 9.79 2.97 -1.54
C HIS A 4 8.69 3.88 -0.97
N GLY A 5 7.98 3.36 0.03
CA GLY A 5 6.79 3.91 0.68
C GLY A 5 6.83 3.78 2.21
N GLY A 6 6.23 4.72 2.95
CA GLY A 6 5.98 4.61 4.39
C GLY A 6 4.46 4.45 4.52
N PRO A 7 3.97 3.33 5.07
CA PRO A 7 2.66 2.77 4.71
C PRO A 7 1.51 3.76 4.85
N SER A 8 0.75 3.94 3.77
CA SER A 8 -0.54 4.63 3.83
C SER A 8 -1.40 4.00 4.92
N PRO A 9 -1.87 4.79 5.91
CA PRO A 9 -2.70 4.25 6.97
C PRO A 9 -4.01 3.74 6.37
N SER A 10 -4.51 2.62 6.90
CA SER A 10 -5.82 2.11 6.53
C SER A 10 -6.92 3.14 6.85
N PRO A 11 -7.86 3.41 5.92
CA PRO A 11 -9.02 4.24 6.22
C PRO A 11 -10.06 3.50 7.08
N PHE A 12 -9.88 2.20 7.30
CA PHE A 12 -10.79 1.39 8.09
C PHE A 12 -10.44 1.43 9.56
N TRP A 13 -11.47 1.37 10.41
CA TRP A 13 -11.31 1.24 11.85
C TRP A 13 -10.32 0.13 12.21
N GLN A 14 -9.38 0.45 13.11
CA GLN A 14 -8.42 -0.50 13.65
C GLN A 14 -8.70 -0.66 15.15
N PRO A 15 -8.70 -1.89 15.68
CA PRO A 15 -8.95 -2.11 17.10
C PRO A 15 -7.86 -1.46 17.94
N ASP A 16 -8.24 -0.88 19.07
CA ASP A 16 -7.29 -0.48 20.11
C ASP A 16 -6.56 -1.73 20.61
N LYS A 17 -5.22 -1.69 20.56
CA LYS A 17 -4.36 -2.79 21.00
C LYS A 17 -4.51 -3.11 22.49
N SER A 18 -4.95 -2.14 23.29
CA SER A 18 -5.20 -2.32 24.72
C SER A 18 -6.49 -3.08 25.01
N SER A 19 -7.46 -3.07 24.06
CA SER A 19 -8.78 -3.65 24.25
C SER A 19 -8.86 -5.06 23.65
N VAL A 20 -8.87 -6.06 24.53
CA VAL A 20 -8.94 -7.49 24.14
C VAL A 20 -10.20 -7.78 23.32
N SER A 21 -11.35 -7.20 23.69
CA SER A 21 -12.62 -7.41 22.99
C SER A 21 -12.60 -6.83 21.57
N GLN A 22 -12.07 -5.61 21.39
CA GLN A 22 -11.93 -5.02 20.06
C GLN A 22 -10.99 -5.83 19.17
N VAL A 23 -9.86 -6.30 19.71
CA VAL A 23 -8.90 -7.13 18.96
C VAL A 23 -9.55 -8.44 18.53
N ALA A 24 -10.27 -9.11 19.42
CA ALA A 24 -10.97 -10.35 19.12
C ALA A 24 -12.05 -10.16 18.05
N PHE A 25 -12.87 -9.11 18.19
CA PHE A 25 -13.91 -8.77 17.21
C PHE A 25 -13.33 -8.48 15.82
N ALA A 26 -12.29 -7.65 15.75
CA ALA A 26 -11.60 -7.37 14.50
C ALA A 26 -11.01 -8.63 13.87
N ALA A 27 -10.47 -9.54 14.69
CA ALA A 27 -9.93 -10.81 14.22
C ALA A 27 -11.03 -11.73 13.68
N LEU A 28 -12.19 -11.80 14.33
CA LEU A 28 -13.35 -12.56 13.86
C LEU A 28 -13.88 -12.04 12.51
N ILE A 29 -14.06 -10.73 12.36
CA ILE A 29 -14.52 -10.16 11.09
C ILE A 29 -13.51 -10.43 9.97
N LYS A 30 -12.22 -10.22 10.22
CA LYS A 30 -11.17 -10.49 9.24
C LYS A 30 -11.12 -11.98 8.86
N PHE A 31 -11.33 -12.86 9.83
CA PHE A 31 -11.40 -14.31 9.60
C PHE A 31 -12.62 -14.66 8.73
N ALA A 32 -13.79 -14.13 9.08
CA ALA A 32 -15.01 -14.31 8.29
C ALA A 32 -14.86 -13.78 6.87
N LEU A 33 -14.20 -12.62 6.68
CA LEU A 33 -13.91 -12.08 5.35
C LEU A 33 -13.01 -13.02 4.54
N VAL A 34 -11.90 -13.49 5.11
CA VAL A 34 -10.98 -14.42 4.42
C VAL A 34 -11.69 -15.72 4.05
N LEU A 35 -12.48 -16.29 4.95
CA LEU A 35 -13.29 -17.47 4.65
C LEU A 35 -14.31 -17.18 3.56
N GLY A 36 -15.02 -16.05 3.63
CA GLY A 36 -16.00 -15.64 2.63
C GLY A 36 -15.39 -15.50 1.24
N ILE A 37 -14.17 -14.95 1.14
CA ILE A 37 -13.40 -14.86 -0.11
C ILE A 37 -13.06 -16.25 -0.65
N VAL A 38 -12.57 -17.15 0.20
CA VAL A 38 -12.21 -18.53 -0.21
C VAL A 38 -13.45 -19.31 -0.63
N SER A 39 -14.55 -19.21 0.12
CA SER A 39 -15.82 -19.85 -0.22
C SER A 39 -16.40 -19.30 -1.50
N TYR A 40 -16.37 -17.98 -1.70
CA TYR A 40 -16.76 -17.35 -2.96
C TYR A 40 -15.94 -17.93 -4.13
N GLN A 41 -14.63 -17.99 -3.99
CA GLN A 41 -13.76 -18.60 -5.00
C GLN A 41 -14.15 -20.06 -5.27
N GLN A 42 -14.37 -20.86 -4.23
CA GLN A 42 -14.72 -22.27 -4.38
C GLN A 42 -16.06 -22.48 -5.12
N ILE A 43 -17.05 -21.63 -4.83
CA ILE A 43 -18.41 -21.74 -5.37
C ILE A 43 -18.51 -21.18 -6.80
N PHE A 44 -17.88 -20.04 -7.07
CA PHE A 44 -18.11 -19.27 -8.31
C PHE A 44 -17.02 -19.43 -9.37
N THR A 45 -15.92 -20.13 -9.08
CA THR A 45 -14.85 -20.36 -10.06
C THR A 45 -14.67 -21.84 -10.37
N THR A 46 -14.37 -22.13 -11.64
CA THR A 46 -14.04 -23.50 -12.09
C THR A 46 -12.57 -23.83 -11.78
N ASP A 47 -12.20 -25.10 -11.91
CA ASP A 47 -10.82 -25.52 -11.72
C ASP A 47 -9.86 -24.82 -12.69
N GLU A 48 -10.30 -24.55 -13.92
CA GLU A 48 -9.56 -23.79 -14.94
C GLU A 48 -9.35 -22.33 -14.52
N HIS A 49 -10.40 -21.67 -14.02
CA HIS A 49 -10.28 -20.29 -13.55
C HIS A 49 -9.26 -20.16 -12.41
N ARG A 50 -9.31 -21.10 -11.46
CA ARG A 50 -8.35 -21.11 -10.35
C ARG A 50 -6.93 -21.44 -10.84
N ALA A 51 -6.78 -22.36 -11.78
CA ALA A 51 -5.49 -22.69 -12.40
C ALA A 51 -4.89 -21.48 -13.10
N GLY A 52 -5.70 -20.76 -13.88
CA GLY A 52 -5.31 -19.50 -14.50
C GLY A 52 -4.85 -18.46 -13.49
N ALA A 53 -5.54 -18.36 -12.35
CA ALA A 53 -5.16 -17.46 -11.27
C ALA A 53 -3.80 -17.81 -10.64
N CYS A 54 -3.55 -19.09 -10.36
CA CYS A 54 -2.24 -19.52 -9.85
C CYS A 54 -1.12 -19.25 -10.85
N LEU A 55 -1.32 -19.57 -12.13
CA LEU A 55 -0.34 -19.32 -13.18
C LEU A 55 -0.06 -17.82 -13.35
N ALA A 56 -1.10 -16.99 -13.33
CA ALA A 56 -0.93 -15.54 -13.40
C ALA A 56 -0.22 -14.98 -12.17
N ALA A 57 -0.55 -15.46 -10.96
CA ALA A 57 0.13 -15.03 -9.74
C ALA A 57 1.63 -15.38 -9.77
N LEU A 58 1.97 -16.57 -10.28
CA LEU A 58 3.37 -16.96 -10.52
C LEU A 58 4.04 -16.07 -11.58
N GLY A 59 3.35 -15.77 -12.68
CA GLY A 59 3.81 -14.84 -13.71
C GLY A 59 4.04 -13.44 -13.15
N PHE A 60 3.15 -12.96 -12.29
CA PHE A 60 3.26 -11.67 -11.62
C PHE A 60 4.48 -11.58 -10.69
N ILE A 61 4.84 -12.67 -10.01
CA ILE A 61 6.09 -12.70 -9.22
C ILE A 61 7.29 -12.39 -10.12
N VAL A 62 7.36 -13.01 -11.31
CA VAL A 62 8.45 -12.79 -12.27
C VAL A 62 8.43 -11.37 -12.81
N ILE A 63 7.25 -10.87 -13.22
CA ILE A 63 7.07 -9.51 -13.75
C ILE A 63 7.48 -8.48 -12.70
N GLU A 64 6.99 -8.61 -11.48
CA GLU A 64 7.26 -7.68 -10.39
C GLU A 64 8.72 -7.72 -9.97
N THR A 65 9.29 -8.91 -9.80
CA THR A 65 10.71 -9.05 -9.45
C THR A 65 11.57 -8.40 -10.52
N THR A 66 11.26 -8.64 -11.80
CA THR A 66 11.99 -8.03 -12.92
C THR A 66 11.83 -6.52 -12.93
N TRP A 67 10.60 -6.02 -12.81
CA TRP A 67 10.31 -4.58 -12.85
C TRP A 67 10.95 -3.85 -11.68
N THR A 68 10.79 -4.34 -10.46
CA THR A 68 11.37 -3.71 -9.25
C THR A 68 12.89 -3.80 -9.22
N THR A 69 13.50 -4.72 -9.98
CA THR A 69 14.95 -4.78 -10.19
C THR A 69 15.45 -3.68 -11.13
N ILE A 70 14.68 -3.31 -12.16
CA ILE A 70 15.11 -2.34 -13.18
C ILE A 70 14.50 -0.94 -13.00
N ALA A 71 13.43 -0.80 -12.22
CA ALA A 71 12.78 0.47 -11.98
C ALA A 71 13.31 1.13 -10.70
N LYS A 72 13.49 2.45 -10.75
CA LYS A 72 13.85 3.30 -9.61
C LYS A 72 12.81 4.39 -9.47
N GLU A 73 12.11 4.37 -8.34
CA GLU A 73 11.19 5.44 -7.93
C GLU A 73 11.96 6.47 -7.11
N ASP A 74 11.90 7.74 -7.52
CA ASP A 74 12.39 8.84 -6.70
C ASP A 74 11.48 9.00 -5.48
N PRO A 75 11.98 8.83 -4.24
CA PRO A 75 11.16 8.92 -3.04
C PRO A 75 10.47 10.27 -2.82
N ALA A 76 11.02 11.35 -3.37
CA ALA A 76 10.52 12.71 -3.19
C ALA A 76 9.42 13.06 -4.21
N THR A 77 9.62 12.67 -5.47
CA THR A 77 8.69 13.02 -6.57
C THR A 77 7.71 11.90 -6.92
N GLY A 78 8.04 10.65 -6.58
CA GLY A 78 7.33 9.45 -7.04
C GLY A 78 7.56 9.14 -8.52
N ASN A 79 8.49 9.82 -9.19
CA ASN A 79 8.79 9.58 -10.60
C ASN A 79 9.54 8.26 -10.76
N VAL A 80 9.11 7.45 -11.72
CA VAL A 80 9.76 6.16 -12.03
C VAL A 80 10.71 6.31 -13.22
N SER A 81 11.94 5.86 -13.04
CA SER A 81 12.98 5.80 -14.08
C SER A 81 13.49 4.36 -14.23
N LEU A 82 13.98 4.00 -15.41
CA LEU A 82 14.57 2.67 -15.66
C LEU A 82 16.09 2.76 -15.55
N THR A 83 16.69 1.84 -14.80
CA THR A 83 18.14 1.63 -14.71
C THR A 83 18.49 0.27 -15.30
N LEU A 84 19.56 0.23 -16.11
CA LEU A 84 20.12 -1.01 -16.63
C LEU A 84 20.99 -1.74 -15.59
N LYS A 85 21.42 -1.04 -14.53
CA LYS A 85 22.22 -1.61 -13.45
C LYS A 85 21.33 -1.83 -12.23
N PRO A 86 21.03 -3.08 -11.87
CA PRO A 86 20.19 -3.36 -10.73
C PRO A 86 20.92 -2.97 -9.43
N GLU A 87 20.35 -2.05 -8.66
CA GLU A 87 20.88 -1.66 -7.35
C GLU A 87 20.43 -2.64 -6.25
N LYS A 88 19.27 -3.30 -6.44
CA LYS A 88 18.67 -4.25 -5.50
C LYS A 88 17.94 -5.35 -6.25
N PHE A 89 17.88 -6.54 -5.66
CA PHE A 89 16.98 -7.60 -6.15
C PHE A 89 15.53 -7.24 -5.84
N GLY A 90 14.69 -7.37 -6.84
CA GLY A 90 13.25 -7.18 -6.73
C GLY A 90 12.64 -8.24 -5.83
N HIS A 91 11.44 -7.98 -5.34
CA HIS A 91 10.67 -8.93 -4.55
C HIS A 91 9.18 -8.75 -4.79
N SER A 92 8.42 -9.82 -4.60
CA SER A 92 6.97 -9.77 -4.52
C SER A 92 6.55 -10.11 -3.09
N SER A 93 5.60 -9.36 -2.54
CA SER A 93 5.10 -9.65 -1.19
C SER A 93 4.17 -10.86 -1.22
N PHE A 94 4.17 -11.66 -0.15
CA PHE A 94 3.23 -12.77 -0.03
C PHE A 94 1.76 -12.30 -0.15
N ALA A 95 1.46 -11.12 0.40
CA ALA A 95 0.13 -10.52 0.31
C ALA A 95 -0.28 -10.25 -1.14
N GLN A 96 0.64 -9.78 -1.98
CA GLN A 96 0.40 -9.55 -3.40
C GLN A 96 0.22 -10.85 -4.17
N PHE A 97 1.05 -11.86 -3.91
CA PHE A 97 0.86 -13.19 -4.47
C PHE A 97 -0.53 -13.73 -4.12
N TRP A 98 -0.92 -13.66 -2.85
CA TRP A 98 -2.22 -14.12 -2.37
C TRP A 98 -3.38 -13.36 -3.01
N SER A 99 -3.31 -12.03 -3.06
CA SER A 99 -4.33 -11.20 -3.71
C SER A 99 -4.49 -11.59 -5.18
N ASN A 100 -3.39 -11.74 -5.92
CA ASN A 100 -3.43 -12.18 -7.30
C ASN A 100 -4.12 -13.55 -7.45
N VAL A 101 -3.83 -14.53 -6.59
CA VAL A 101 -4.50 -15.85 -6.63
C VAL A 101 -6.03 -15.71 -6.45
N ILE A 102 -6.49 -14.79 -5.61
CA ILE A 102 -7.92 -14.58 -5.38
C ILE A 102 -8.58 -13.81 -6.53
N TRP A 103 -8.00 -12.71 -7.00
CA TRP A 103 -8.75 -11.79 -7.87
C TRP A 103 -8.50 -11.98 -9.36
N THR A 104 -7.41 -12.67 -9.72
CA THR A 104 -7.10 -12.96 -11.12
C THR A 104 -8.22 -13.69 -11.88
N PRO A 105 -8.99 -14.65 -11.31
CA PRO A 105 -10.12 -15.25 -12.02
C PRO A 105 -11.08 -14.20 -12.60
N MET A 106 -11.37 -13.15 -11.84
CA MET A 106 -12.24 -12.06 -12.29
C MET A 106 -11.56 -11.20 -13.35
N THR A 107 -10.29 -10.83 -13.16
CA THR A 107 -9.60 -9.91 -14.07
C THR A 107 -9.05 -10.54 -15.34
N LEU A 108 -8.85 -11.85 -15.38
CA LEU A 108 -8.44 -12.52 -16.61
C LEU A 108 -9.63 -13.16 -17.32
N HIS A 109 -10.42 -14.00 -16.65
CA HIS A 109 -11.53 -14.67 -17.30
C HIS A 109 -12.75 -13.76 -17.43
N GLY A 110 -13.16 -13.11 -16.33
CA GLY A 110 -14.29 -12.17 -16.33
C GLY A 110 -14.07 -10.98 -17.26
N TYR A 111 -12.89 -10.37 -17.23
CA TYR A 111 -12.55 -9.28 -18.15
C TYR A 111 -12.63 -9.71 -19.63
N ARG A 112 -12.12 -10.89 -19.98
CA ARG A 112 -12.14 -11.39 -21.37
C ARG A 112 -13.54 -11.79 -21.84
N SER A 113 -14.40 -12.26 -20.94
CA SER A 113 -15.80 -12.53 -21.27
C SER A 113 -16.60 -11.24 -21.44
N LEU A 114 -16.30 -10.18 -20.67
CA LEU A 114 -16.93 -8.87 -20.79
C LEU A 114 -16.46 -8.09 -22.03
N VAL A 115 -15.17 -8.16 -22.36
CA VAL A 115 -14.58 -7.39 -23.47
C VAL A 115 -14.20 -8.31 -24.63
N ALA A 116 -15.16 -8.54 -25.54
CA ALA A 116 -14.95 -9.47 -26.65
C ALA A 116 -13.87 -9.04 -27.65
N ASN A 117 -13.71 -7.72 -27.89
CA ASN A 117 -12.74 -7.22 -28.88
C ASN A 117 -11.29 -7.24 -28.33
N SER A 118 -10.38 -7.88 -29.06
CA SER A 118 -8.98 -8.03 -28.64
C SER A 118 -8.20 -6.72 -28.50
N TRP A 119 -8.43 -5.74 -29.38
CA TRP A 119 -7.77 -4.43 -29.28
C TRP A 119 -8.27 -3.65 -28.08
N LEU A 120 -9.59 -3.68 -27.86
CA LEU A 120 -10.20 -3.07 -26.70
C LEU A 120 -9.71 -3.72 -25.39
N ARG A 121 -9.48 -5.05 -25.39
CA ARG A 121 -8.87 -5.75 -24.26
C ARG A 121 -7.47 -5.25 -23.91
N VAL A 122 -6.66 -4.87 -24.90
CA VAL A 122 -5.33 -4.30 -24.66
C VAL A 122 -5.46 -2.85 -24.19
N ALA A 123 -6.30 -2.05 -24.84
CA ALA A 123 -6.49 -0.64 -24.52
C ALA A 123 -7.06 -0.41 -23.12
N LEU A 124 -8.01 -1.25 -22.67
CA LEU A 124 -8.62 -1.16 -21.34
C LEU A 124 -7.88 -1.98 -20.27
N PHE A 125 -6.78 -2.66 -20.62
CA PHE A 125 -6.02 -3.46 -19.67
C PHE A 125 -5.50 -2.65 -18.47
N PRO A 126 -4.99 -1.41 -18.63
CA PRO A 126 -4.60 -0.58 -17.49
C PRO A 126 -5.74 -0.33 -16.51
N LEU A 127 -6.95 -0.06 -17.02
CA LEU A 127 -8.13 0.15 -16.17
C LEU A 127 -8.51 -1.13 -15.41
N ASN A 128 -8.42 -2.28 -16.06
CA ASN A 128 -8.67 -3.58 -15.43
C ASN A 128 -7.67 -3.86 -14.28
N ILE A 129 -6.39 -3.57 -14.48
CA ILE A 129 -5.37 -3.72 -13.43
C ILE A 129 -5.56 -2.72 -12.30
N TRP A 130 -5.81 -1.44 -12.59
CA TRP A 130 -6.05 -0.44 -11.54
C TRP A 130 -7.30 -0.76 -10.71
N TRP A 131 -8.37 -1.25 -11.34
CA TRP A 131 -9.55 -1.70 -10.61
C TRP A 131 -9.22 -2.81 -9.62
N LEU A 132 -8.44 -3.79 -10.05
CA LEU A 132 -7.96 -4.87 -9.18
C LEU A 132 -7.06 -4.35 -8.06
N GLU A 133 -6.06 -3.51 -8.35
CA GLU A 133 -5.17 -2.92 -7.33
C GLU A 133 -5.95 -2.09 -6.29
N ILE A 134 -7.03 -1.40 -6.70
CA ILE A 134 -7.92 -0.67 -5.78
C ILE A 134 -8.65 -1.63 -4.84
N VAL A 135 -9.32 -2.66 -5.39
CA VAL A 135 -10.11 -3.62 -4.60
C VAL A 135 -9.19 -4.38 -3.64
N GLU A 136 -8.10 -4.92 -4.16
CA GLU A 136 -7.12 -5.67 -3.37
C GLU A 136 -6.46 -4.76 -2.33
N GLY A 137 -6.10 -3.53 -2.69
CA GLY A 137 -5.43 -2.59 -1.80
C GLY A 137 -6.29 -2.28 -0.58
N TYR A 138 -7.58 -2.05 -0.77
CA TYR A 138 -8.50 -1.82 0.34
C TYR A 138 -8.75 -3.08 1.18
N ILE A 139 -8.86 -4.26 0.58
CA ILE A 139 -8.98 -5.52 1.32
C ILE A 139 -7.72 -5.76 2.18
N LEU A 140 -6.54 -5.52 1.63
CA LEU A 140 -5.28 -5.62 2.36
C LEU A 140 -5.22 -4.57 3.49
N MET A 141 -5.61 -3.32 3.23
CA MET A 141 -5.70 -2.29 4.28
C MET A 141 -6.68 -2.67 5.39
N PHE A 142 -7.78 -3.34 5.07
CA PHE A 142 -8.73 -3.84 6.07
C PHE A 142 -8.10 -4.96 6.91
N ILE A 143 -7.50 -5.96 6.28
CA ILE A 143 -6.91 -7.14 6.95
C ILE A 143 -5.65 -6.75 7.75
N PHE A 144 -4.69 -6.09 7.11
CA PHE A 144 -3.36 -5.80 7.66
C PHE A 144 -3.28 -4.44 8.36
N GLY A 145 -4.27 -3.56 8.19
CA GLY A 145 -4.26 -2.20 8.75
C GLY A 145 -3.39 -1.20 7.97
N ARG A 146 -2.85 -1.62 6.83
CA ARG A 146 -2.06 -0.81 5.88
C ARG A 146 -1.99 -1.53 4.54
N ASN A 147 -1.63 -0.82 3.46
CA ASN A 147 -1.27 -1.51 2.22
C ASN A 147 0.13 -2.12 2.36
N VAL A 148 0.23 -3.41 2.08
CA VAL A 148 1.48 -4.18 2.12
C VAL A 148 1.94 -4.63 0.73
N ALA A 149 1.13 -4.43 -0.30
CA ALA A 149 1.41 -4.83 -1.68
C ALA A 149 1.82 -3.64 -2.55
N TRP A 150 1.04 -2.57 -2.54
CA TRP A 150 1.29 -1.39 -3.37
C TRP A 150 1.25 -0.11 -2.54
N GLU A 151 2.24 0.73 -2.75
CA GLU A 151 2.36 2.01 -2.09
C GLU A 151 3.02 3.02 -3.02
N TYR A 152 2.24 3.49 -3.98
CA TYR A 152 2.69 4.47 -4.96
C TYR A 152 2.77 5.87 -4.37
N ARG A 153 3.79 6.64 -4.78
CA ARG A 153 3.96 8.04 -4.39
C ARG A 153 3.80 9.01 -5.56
N GLY A 154 3.74 10.30 -5.22
CA GLY A 154 3.73 11.40 -6.16
C GLY A 154 2.33 11.85 -6.57
N ARG A 155 2.28 12.89 -7.42
CA ARG A 155 1.04 13.56 -7.85
C ARG A 155 0.06 12.65 -8.61
N LEU A 156 0.58 11.56 -9.17
CA LEU A 156 -0.18 10.61 -9.99
C LEU A 156 -0.57 9.34 -9.21
N ALA A 157 -0.31 9.30 -7.90
CA ALA A 157 -0.77 8.24 -7.02
C ALA A 157 -2.19 8.56 -6.51
N TYR A 158 -3.09 7.59 -6.62
CA TYR A 158 -4.50 7.74 -6.23
C TYR A 158 -4.94 6.61 -5.29
N PHE A 159 -6.09 6.79 -4.65
CA PHE A 159 -6.71 5.80 -3.76
C PHE A 159 -5.76 5.29 -2.66
N HIS A 160 -5.23 6.22 -1.84
CA HIS A 160 -4.28 5.90 -0.77
C HIS A 160 -2.97 5.24 -1.26
N GLY A 161 -2.59 5.53 -2.51
CA GLY A 161 -1.39 4.94 -3.12
C GLY A 161 -1.60 3.51 -3.62
N ASN A 162 -2.84 3.07 -3.82
CA ASN A 162 -3.15 1.76 -4.41
C ASN A 162 -2.82 1.70 -5.89
N ILE A 163 -2.92 2.83 -6.61
CA ILE A 163 -2.59 2.89 -8.05
C ILE A 163 -1.71 4.10 -8.38
N THR A 164 -1.01 4.02 -9.50
CA THR A 164 -0.34 5.16 -10.15
C THR A 164 -0.67 5.22 -11.63
N LEU A 165 -0.99 6.43 -12.12
CA LEU A 165 -1.23 6.63 -13.55
C LEU A 165 0.04 6.51 -14.39
N GLN A 166 1.22 6.57 -13.78
CA GLN A 166 2.51 6.42 -14.48
C GLN A 166 2.66 5.05 -15.16
N TYR A 167 1.96 4.03 -14.66
CA TYR A 167 2.08 2.65 -15.14
C TYR A 167 1.10 2.26 -16.24
N TYR A 168 0.38 3.22 -16.83
CA TYR A 168 -0.55 2.91 -17.92
C TYR A 168 0.13 2.23 -19.12
N LEU A 169 1.36 2.64 -19.50
CA LEU A 169 2.11 2.02 -20.60
C LEU A 169 2.61 0.61 -20.27
N PRO A 170 3.30 0.35 -19.14
CA PRO A 170 3.63 -1.01 -18.70
C PRO A 170 2.41 -1.93 -18.67
N TRP A 171 1.27 -1.45 -18.19
CA TRP A 171 0.03 -2.24 -18.16
C TRP A 171 -0.56 -2.48 -19.55
N ALA A 172 -0.59 -1.50 -20.43
CA ALA A 172 -1.05 -1.70 -21.81
C ALA A 172 -0.15 -2.71 -22.55
N PHE A 173 1.16 -2.61 -22.36
CA PHE A 173 2.12 -3.57 -22.92
C PHE A 173 1.88 -4.99 -22.38
N LEU A 174 1.72 -5.14 -21.05
CA LEU A 174 1.38 -6.42 -20.44
C LEU A 174 0.07 -6.99 -20.99
N GLY A 175 -0.95 -6.15 -21.19
CA GLY A 175 -2.20 -6.54 -21.83
C GLY A 175 -2.00 -7.09 -23.24
N GLY A 176 -1.11 -6.48 -24.03
CA GLY A 176 -0.70 -6.97 -25.34
C GLY A 176 -0.03 -8.34 -25.27
N VAL A 177 0.93 -8.51 -24.36
CA VAL A 177 1.62 -9.79 -24.14
C VAL A 177 0.64 -10.88 -23.74
N VAL A 178 -0.24 -10.62 -22.76
CA VAL A 178 -1.28 -11.55 -22.32
C VAL A 178 -2.21 -11.90 -23.48
N GLN A 179 -2.64 -10.92 -24.28
CA GLN A 179 -3.52 -11.15 -25.42
C GLN A 179 -2.89 -12.06 -26.50
N LEU A 180 -1.59 -11.93 -26.75
CA LEU A 180 -0.86 -12.77 -27.71
C LEU A 180 -0.55 -14.16 -27.15
N ALA A 181 -0.19 -14.25 -25.87
CA ALA A 181 0.17 -15.50 -25.20
C ALA A 181 -1.04 -16.36 -24.81
N TRP A 182 -2.25 -15.77 -24.76
CA TRP A 182 -3.43 -16.41 -24.18
C TRP A 182 -3.73 -17.80 -24.77
N ALA A 183 -4.10 -17.85 -26.05
CA ALA A 183 -4.47 -19.11 -26.70
C ALA A 183 -3.30 -20.10 -26.88
N PRO A 184 -2.09 -19.68 -27.33
CA PRO A 184 -1.02 -20.63 -27.60
C PRO A 184 -0.28 -21.12 -26.35
N VAL A 185 -0.30 -20.38 -25.25
CA VAL A 185 0.52 -20.68 -24.07
C VAL A 185 -0.32 -20.79 -22.80
N ILE A 186 -1.13 -19.77 -22.48
CA ILE A 186 -1.84 -19.71 -21.20
C ILE A 186 -2.94 -20.76 -21.13
N ASP A 187 -3.81 -20.85 -22.15
CA ASP A 187 -4.93 -21.80 -22.16
C ASP A 187 -4.45 -23.27 -22.00
N PRO A 188 -3.45 -23.78 -22.76
CA PRO A 188 -2.94 -25.13 -22.56
C PRO A 188 -2.39 -25.39 -21.15
N LEU A 189 -1.68 -24.41 -20.57
CA LEU A 189 -1.15 -24.54 -19.20
C LEU A 189 -2.29 -24.56 -18.17
N ILE A 190 -3.33 -23.76 -18.37
CA ILE A 190 -4.52 -23.77 -17.52
C ILE A 190 -5.16 -25.16 -17.49
N PHE A 191 -5.40 -25.75 -18.66
CA PHE A 191 -5.99 -27.10 -18.75
C PHE A 191 -5.11 -28.15 -18.05
N LEU A 192 -3.79 -28.09 -18.27
CA LEU A 192 -2.85 -29.02 -17.62
C LEU A 192 -2.89 -28.89 -16.09
N PHE A 193 -2.90 -27.67 -15.55
CA PHE A 193 -2.92 -27.44 -14.10
C PHE A 193 -4.27 -27.82 -13.47
N ALA A 194 -5.36 -27.54 -14.17
CA ALA A 194 -6.71 -27.93 -13.74
C ALA A 194 -6.87 -29.45 -13.66
N GLU A 195 -6.40 -30.18 -14.68
CA GLU A 195 -6.45 -31.66 -14.72
C GLU A 195 -5.73 -32.29 -13.51
N LYS A 196 -4.61 -31.71 -13.09
CA LYS A 196 -3.84 -32.19 -11.93
C LYS A 196 -4.44 -31.82 -10.58
N LYS A 197 -5.52 -31.04 -10.54
CA LYS A 197 -6.14 -30.51 -9.31
C LYS A 197 -5.15 -29.81 -8.38
N ALA A 198 -4.03 -29.31 -8.92
CA ALA A 198 -2.95 -28.71 -8.14
C ALA A 198 -3.43 -27.48 -7.35
N VAL A 199 -4.49 -26.85 -7.85
CA VAL A 199 -5.01 -25.58 -7.35
C VAL A 199 -5.86 -25.72 -6.09
N ASN A 200 -6.45 -26.91 -5.86
CA ASN A 200 -7.34 -27.14 -4.72
C ASN A 200 -6.62 -27.01 -3.37
N ILE A 201 -5.29 -27.12 -3.36
CA ILE A 201 -4.46 -26.97 -2.16
C ILE A 201 -3.98 -25.51 -2.00
N VAL A 202 -3.75 -24.80 -3.10
CA VAL A 202 -3.12 -23.46 -3.08
C VAL A 202 -4.00 -22.45 -2.34
N LEU A 203 -5.30 -22.41 -2.64
CA LEU A 203 -6.23 -21.47 -2.01
C LEU A 203 -6.35 -21.67 -0.49
N PRO A 204 -6.62 -22.89 0.04
CA PRO A 204 -6.64 -23.12 1.48
C PRO A 204 -5.31 -22.81 2.17
N VAL A 205 -4.18 -23.19 1.56
CA VAL A 205 -2.86 -22.93 2.14
C VAL A 205 -2.61 -21.43 2.24
N ALA A 206 -2.85 -20.68 1.16
CA ALA A 206 -2.58 -19.26 1.18
C ALA A 206 -3.61 -18.46 2.02
N ALA A 207 -4.83 -18.98 2.21
CA ALA A 207 -5.76 -18.47 3.22
C ALA A 207 -5.21 -18.67 4.64
N ALA A 208 -4.75 -19.88 4.96
CA ALA A 208 -4.16 -20.19 6.25
C ALA A 208 -2.92 -19.31 6.53
N LEU A 209 -2.03 -19.14 5.56
CA LEU A 209 -0.87 -18.27 5.68
C LEU A 209 -1.27 -16.80 5.86
N THR A 210 -2.32 -16.32 5.17
CA THR A 210 -2.84 -14.96 5.36
C THR A 210 -3.33 -14.74 6.79
N LEU A 211 -4.03 -15.72 7.36
CA LEU A 211 -4.50 -15.67 8.75
C LEU A 211 -3.34 -15.71 9.74
N ILE A 212 -2.28 -16.47 9.45
CA ILE A 212 -1.08 -16.57 10.29
C ILE A 212 -0.25 -15.27 10.26
N PHE A 213 -0.06 -14.70 9.07
CA PHE A 213 0.81 -13.53 8.88
C PHE A 213 0.11 -12.18 9.05
N ALA A 214 -1.23 -12.15 9.17
CA ALA A 214 -1.94 -10.93 9.49
C ALA A 214 -1.51 -10.42 10.89
N PRO A 215 -0.78 -9.30 11.01
CA PRO A 215 -0.09 -8.87 12.23
C PRO A 215 -1.01 -8.48 13.40
N LYS A 216 -2.32 -8.63 13.22
CA LYS A 216 -3.36 -8.33 14.23
C LYS A 216 -4.33 -9.50 14.46
N MET A 217 -4.15 -10.63 13.78
CA MET A 217 -4.90 -11.85 14.07
C MET A 217 -4.18 -12.59 15.17
N ASN A 218 -4.37 -12.14 16.41
CA ASN A 218 -3.95 -12.91 17.56
C ASN A 218 -4.88 -14.12 17.67
N LEU A 219 -4.57 -15.22 16.96
CA LEU A 219 -5.38 -16.45 16.97
C LEU A 219 -5.58 -16.97 18.40
N LYS A 220 -4.61 -16.73 19.28
CA LYS A 220 -4.73 -17.03 20.71
C LYS A 220 -5.81 -16.19 21.39
N ALA A 221 -5.98 -14.93 21.00
CA ALA A 221 -7.08 -14.09 21.50
C ALA A 221 -8.44 -14.61 21.02
N ILE A 222 -8.57 -15.05 19.76
CA ILE A 222 -9.79 -15.70 19.27
C ILE A 222 -10.08 -16.96 20.08
N PHE A 223 -9.08 -17.83 20.24
CA PHE A 223 -9.23 -19.07 20.98
C PHE A 223 -9.59 -18.83 22.45
N ASN A 224 -8.97 -17.83 23.09
CA ASN A 224 -9.30 -17.44 24.46
C ASN A 224 -10.74 -16.94 24.55
N VAL A 225 -11.17 -16.06 23.65
CA VAL A 225 -12.57 -15.59 23.62
C VAL A 225 -13.54 -16.76 23.45
N LEU A 226 -13.29 -17.67 22.49
CA LEU A 226 -14.13 -18.85 22.27
C LEU A 226 -14.17 -19.80 23.48
N LYS A 227 -13.03 -19.96 24.16
CA LYS A 227 -12.91 -20.77 25.36
C LYS A 227 -13.66 -20.15 26.54
N ASP A 228 -13.52 -18.83 26.73
CA ASP A 228 -14.08 -18.11 27.87
C ASP A 228 -15.60 -17.88 27.74
N THR A 229 -16.13 -17.85 26.51
CA THR A 229 -17.57 -17.67 26.22
C THR A 229 -18.34 -18.99 26.05
N GLY A 230 -17.74 -20.13 26.41
CA GLY A 230 -18.42 -21.43 26.40
C GLY A 230 -18.90 -21.89 25.02
N GLY A 231 -18.33 -21.36 23.92
CA GLY A 231 -18.63 -21.72 22.54
C GLY A 231 -20.02 -21.34 22.01
N ALA A 232 -21.05 -21.29 22.86
CA ALA A 232 -22.44 -21.02 22.47
C ALA A 232 -22.92 -19.60 22.83
N GLU A 233 -22.40 -18.97 23.88
CA GLU A 233 -22.87 -17.65 24.36
C GLU A 233 -22.10 -16.47 23.71
N ALA A 234 -20.98 -16.75 23.03
CA ALA A 234 -20.13 -15.75 22.39
C ALA A 234 -20.87 -14.90 21.33
N TRP A 235 -21.77 -15.53 20.58
CA TRP A 235 -22.49 -14.88 19.49
C TRP A 235 -23.54 -13.88 20.00
N VAL A 236 -24.19 -14.18 21.13
CA VAL A 236 -25.22 -13.32 21.73
C VAL A 236 -24.62 -12.04 22.33
N VAL A 237 -23.44 -12.15 22.97
CA VAL A 237 -22.78 -10.98 23.59
C VAL A 237 -22.25 -10.00 22.55
N VAL A 238 -21.80 -10.49 21.40
CA VAL A 238 -21.33 -9.61 20.31
C VAL A 238 -22.50 -8.82 19.71
N GLU A 239 -23.69 -9.43 19.60
CA GLU A 239 -24.89 -8.78 19.07
C GLU A 239 -25.41 -7.67 20.01
N ASP A 240 -25.45 -7.94 21.32
CA ASP A 240 -25.89 -6.98 22.35
C ASP A 240 -24.94 -5.76 22.50
N GLU A 241 -23.62 -5.96 22.40
CA GLU A 241 -22.67 -4.82 22.38
C GLU A 241 -22.75 -4.02 21.08
N TRP A 242 -23.09 -4.67 19.97
CA TRP A 242 -23.21 -4.05 18.64
C TRP A 242 -24.42 -3.10 18.59
N GLU A 243 -25.59 -3.53 19.08
CA GLU A 243 -26.78 -2.68 19.20
C GLU A 243 -26.57 -1.50 20.16
N LYS A 244 -25.87 -1.71 21.28
CA LYS A 244 -25.60 -0.65 22.26
C LYS A 244 -24.62 0.42 21.78
N LYS A 245 -23.60 0.06 20.99
CA LYS A 245 -22.54 1.00 20.58
C LYS A 245 -22.82 1.72 19.27
N LEU A 246 -23.54 1.11 18.33
CA LEU A 246 -23.85 1.74 17.05
C LEU A 246 -25.15 2.54 17.10
N GLY A 247 -25.99 2.32 18.11
CA GLY A 247 -27.33 2.89 18.16
C GLY A 247 -28.19 2.42 16.97
N PRO A 248 -29.50 2.70 16.98
CA PRO A 248 -30.32 2.44 15.82
C PRO A 248 -29.77 3.27 14.65
N PHE A 249 -29.46 2.60 13.52
CA PHE A 249 -28.99 3.21 12.29
C PHE A 249 -30.09 4.13 11.72
N ARG A 250 -30.21 5.36 12.27
CA ARG A 250 -31.04 6.41 11.69
C ARG A 250 -30.27 6.96 10.50
N GLY A 251 -30.69 6.59 9.29
CA GLY A 251 -30.29 7.29 8.08
C GLY A 251 -30.77 8.74 8.16
N THR A 252 -29.94 9.65 8.66
CA THR A 252 -30.17 11.08 8.52
C THR A 252 -29.66 11.51 7.15
N SER A 253 -30.54 11.48 6.16
CA SER A 253 -30.39 12.33 4.97
C SER A 253 -30.83 13.74 5.34
N GLU A 254 -29.97 14.48 6.04
CA GLU A 254 -30.15 15.92 6.17
C GLU A 254 -29.01 16.59 5.41
N HIS A 255 -29.36 17.06 4.22
CA HIS A 255 -28.60 18.07 3.51
C HIS A 255 -28.56 19.34 4.37
N PRO A 256 -27.41 19.98 4.57
CA PRO A 256 -27.40 21.32 5.13
C PRO A 256 -28.01 22.27 4.08
N GLU A 257 -29.19 22.79 4.40
CA GLU A 257 -29.79 23.93 3.71
C GLU A 257 -28.88 25.15 3.81
N GLU A 258 -28.90 25.91 2.71
CA GLU A 258 -28.28 27.20 2.54
C GLU A 258 -28.90 28.22 3.51
N ASP A 259 -28.09 28.81 4.39
CA ASP A 259 -28.44 30.08 5.05
C ASP A 259 -27.42 31.16 4.66
N LEU A 260 -27.83 31.94 3.67
CA LEU A 260 -27.29 33.25 3.33
C LEU A 260 -28.03 34.33 4.13
N LEU A 261 -27.24 35.23 4.71
CA LEU A 261 -27.53 36.64 5.03
C LEU A 261 -28.41 36.98 6.25
N GLU A 262 -27.75 37.51 7.29
CA GLU A 262 -27.98 38.84 7.92
C GLU A 262 -26.92 38.98 9.04
N GLY A 263 -25.89 39.81 8.90
CA GLY A 263 -25.97 41.25 9.08
C GLY A 263 -25.71 41.64 10.55
N GLN A 264 -24.45 41.92 10.93
CA GLN A 264 -24.17 42.97 11.92
C GLN A 264 -22.69 43.41 11.90
N ILE A 265 -22.51 44.62 11.41
CA ILE A 265 -21.31 45.44 11.56
C ILE A 265 -21.21 45.86 13.03
N LYS A 266 -20.10 45.53 13.70
CA LYS A 266 -19.69 46.22 14.92
C LYS A 266 -18.24 46.67 14.77
N VAL A 267 -18.09 47.98 14.53
CA VAL A 267 -16.83 48.72 14.55
C VAL A 267 -16.57 49.18 15.98
N THR A 268 -15.48 48.70 16.57
CA THR A 268 -14.66 49.31 17.64
C THR A 268 -13.40 48.42 17.67
N GLY A 269 -12.18 48.84 17.38
CA GLY A 269 -11.48 50.04 17.83
C GLY A 269 -10.35 49.59 18.77
N GLU A 270 -9.12 50.05 18.52
CA GLU A 270 -7.86 49.88 19.29
C GLU A 270 -7.01 48.63 18.98
N GLU A 271 -5.99 48.73 18.13
CA GLU A 271 -4.66 49.35 18.32
C GLU A 271 -3.65 48.43 19.02
N LYS A 272 -2.76 47.82 18.24
CA LYS A 272 -1.30 47.97 18.39
C LYS A 272 -0.54 47.34 17.22
N ARG A 273 0.12 48.22 16.46
CA ARG A 273 1.20 47.92 15.53
C ARG A 273 2.38 47.31 16.28
N GLN A 274 2.97 46.26 15.73
CA GLN A 274 4.42 46.06 15.80
C GLN A 274 4.92 45.82 14.38
N GLU A 275 5.42 46.90 13.80
CA GLU A 275 6.27 46.90 12.62
C GLU A 275 7.59 46.21 13.02
N THR A 276 7.98 45.15 12.31
CA THR A 276 9.33 44.60 12.39
C THR A 276 10.11 45.12 11.19
N CYS A 277 10.91 46.16 11.42
CA CYS A 277 11.98 46.57 10.51
C CYS A 277 13.05 45.48 10.47
N CYS A 278 13.31 44.94 9.29
CA CYS A 278 14.56 44.23 8.99
C CYS A 278 15.59 45.28 8.55
N GLU A 279 16.43 45.71 9.48
CA GLU A 279 17.65 46.45 9.18
C GLU A 279 18.85 45.50 9.33
N LYS A 280 19.67 45.43 8.28
CA LYS A 280 20.91 44.69 8.23
C LYS A 280 21.93 45.37 9.14
N VAL A 281 22.42 44.69 10.16
CA VAL A 281 23.72 45.02 10.79
C VAL A 281 24.49 43.75 11.08
N SER A 282 25.76 43.83 10.69
CA SER A 282 26.89 42.92 10.82
C SER A 282 27.35 42.68 12.26
N GLU A 283 28.04 41.54 12.41
CA GLU A 283 29.12 41.27 13.37
C GLU A 283 28.82 41.19 14.88
N GLN A 284 29.17 40.02 15.41
CA GLN A 284 29.72 39.72 16.74
C GLN A 284 29.21 40.53 17.94
N GLU A 285 28.43 39.86 18.79
CA GLU A 285 28.66 39.98 20.23
C GLU A 285 28.19 38.76 21.02
N VAL A 286 29.08 38.35 21.92
CA VAL A 286 28.94 37.29 22.91
C VAL A 286 28.12 37.83 24.08
N CYS A 287 27.09 37.11 24.53
CA CYS A 287 26.48 37.33 25.84
C CYS A 287 26.24 36.00 26.56
N LEU A 288 27.04 35.78 27.61
CA LEU A 288 26.82 34.82 28.69
C LEU A 288 25.87 35.44 29.72
N SER A 289 24.88 34.67 30.20
CA SER A 289 24.29 34.86 31.54
C SER A 289 23.37 33.69 31.94
N ARG A 290 23.81 32.93 32.97
CA ARG A 290 23.08 32.29 34.10
C ARG A 290 21.84 31.43 33.81
N GLU A 291 21.57 30.28 34.42
CA GLU A 291 22.10 29.51 35.56
C GLU A 291 21.42 28.13 35.51
N GLY A 292 22.12 27.02 35.79
CA GLY A 292 21.49 25.69 35.81
C GLY A 292 22.46 24.50 35.87
N LYS A 293 23.09 24.35 37.05
CA LYS A 293 23.84 23.19 37.60
C LYS A 293 23.62 21.85 36.86
N ALA A 294 24.64 21.19 36.31
CA ALA A 294 25.75 20.45 36.94
C ALA A 294 25.59 18.93 36.72
N GLN A 295 26.37 18.37 35.79
CA GLN A 295 27.28 17.25 36.04
C GLN A 295 28.07 16.96 34.75
N ALA A 296 29.31 17.44 34.73
CA ALA A 296 30.35 17.00 33.83
C ALA A 296 31.44 16.36 34.69
N ALA A 297 31.91 15.17 34.31
CA ALA A 297 33.26 14.72 34.59
C ALA A 297 33.57 13.47 33.77
N LEU A 298 34.26 13.63 32.64
CA LEU A 298 35.50 12.92 32.33
C LEU A 298 36.12 13.43 31.02
N LYS A 299 36.97 14.45 31.20
CA LYS A 299 38.36 14.54 30.75
C LYS A 299 38.66 14.18 29.27
N CYS A 300 38.85 15.22 28.45
CA CYS A 300 39.70 15.21 27.27
C CYS A 300 40.80 16.26 27.45
N GLU A 301 41.99 15.81 27.84
CA GLU A 301 43.30 16.36 27.44
C GLU A 301 43.76 15.40 26.33
N GLY A 302 44.39 15.75 25.21
CA GLY A 302 45.05 16.93 24.67
C GLY A 302 45.82 16.44 23.44
N ASP A 303 46.23 17.37 22.59
CA ASP A 303 47.25 17.23 21.53
C ASP A 303 46.93 16.39 20.27
N ALA A 304 46.83 17.06 19.12
CA ALA A 304 47.88 16.98 18.08
C ALA A 304 47.56 17.90 16.88
N PHE A 305 48.54 18.73 16.57
CA PHE A 305 48.65 19.62 15.41
C PHE A 305 49.00 18.84 14.12
N ALA A 306 48.62 19.47 13.00
CA ALA A 306 49.32 19.48 11.69
C ALA A 306 49.16 18.30 10.71
N LYS A 307 48.42 18.53 9.61
CA LYS A 307 48.94 18.81 8.24
C LYS A 307 47.83 18.56 7.22
N TYR A 308 47.44 19.60 6.49
CA TYR A 308 46.75 19.49 5.20
C TYR A 308 47.79 19.51 4.09
N PRO A 309 47.73 18.63 3.07
CA PRO A 309 48.44 18.84 1.83
C PRO A 309 47.60 19.62 0.82
N GLU A 310 48.37 20.27 -0.06
CA GLU A 310 48.05 21.31 -1.01
C GLU A 310 47.09 20.91 -2.15
N GLU A 311 46.42 21.93 -2.67
CA GLU A 311 45.61 21.94 -3.88
C GLU A 311 46.52 21.80 -5.12
N GLU A 312 46.22 20.84 -6.01
CA GLU A 312 46.85 20.74 -7.33
C GLU A 312 46.02 21.49 -8.40
N GLU A 313 46.68 22.43 -9.05
CA GLU A 313 46.27 23.15 -10.26
C GLU A 313 45.91 22.20 -11.42
N VAL A 314 44.66 22.26 -11.89
CA VAL A 314 44.28 21.68 -13.19
C VAL A 314 44.46 22.73 -14.29
N LYS A 315 45.56 22.60 -15.05
CA LYS A 315 45.80 23.37 -16.28
C LYS A 315 44.87 22.91 -17.41
N SER A 316 44.17 23.88 -17.97
CA SER A 316 43.42 23.77 -19.22
C SER A 316 44.37 23.57 -20.42
N ARG A 317 44.01 22.65 -21.32
CA ARG A 317 44.52 22.61 -22.69
C ARG A 317 43.35 22.61 -23.66
N SER A 318 43.14 23.76 -24.29
CA SER A 318 42.40 23.93 -25.53
C SER A 318 43.22 23.34 -26.67
N GLY A 319 42.67 22.35 -27.38
CA GLY A 319 43.18 21.85 -28.65
C GLY A 319 42.24 22.26 -29.77
N GLU A 320 42.72 23.12 -30.64
CA GLU A 320 42.11 23.50 -31.92
C GLU A 320 41.96 22.28 -32.84
N ILE A 321 40.83 22.22 -33.55
CA ILE A 321 40.69 21.44 -34.79
C ILE A 321 40.44 22.46 -35.90
N GLN A 322 41.44 22.65 -36.76
CA GLN A 322 41.27 23.24 -38.08
C GLN A 322 41.18 22.13 -39.13
N LYS A 323 40.13 22.24 -39.96
CA LYS A 323 39.91 21.76 -41.34
C LYS A 323 40.42 20.38 -41.75
#